data_AF-A0A8T5M9E3-F1
#
_entry.id   AF-A0A8T5M9E3-F1
#
_cell.length_a   1.000
_cell.length_b   1.000
_cell.length_c   1.000
_cell.angle_alpha   90.00
_cell.angle_beta   90.00
_cell.angle_gamma   90.00
#
_symmetry.space_group_name_H-M   'P 1'
#
loop_
_entity.id
_entity.type
_entity.pdbx_description
1 polymer ?
#
loop_
_entity_poly.entity_id
_entity_poly.type
_entity_poly.pdbx_seq_one_letter_code
_entity_poly.pdbx_strand_id
1 'polypeptide(L)'
;MQESCLGSNTIKDHKMIIYRRVGKKGIMLKFLTVLLLTLIIFGFGSCVISKFFRLSDQAKSNFDELYKNILEVQKSTVPTSRSFAFIQDMDTYVYFITDSTRGKLQVAEGNRYELNIPKDCQNISCICLCQEHEEVSKEMSSGVSGGSGSVGTSESVRKCKEDKLVCKTLPGIKISPDTEIVAHRTDENLRRQQVRIIKCAGQEAYCKSNKGDISVIFDWWDDKGYYNAVK
;
A
#
# COMPACT_ATOMS: atom_id res chain seq x y z
N MET A 1 -27.42 -61.99 72.26
CA MET A 1 -25.98 -61.97 71.88
C MET A 1 -25.71 -60.61 71.27
N GLN A 2 -25.23 -59.67 72.09
CA GLN A 2 -23.80 -59.37 72.37
C GLN A 2 -23.25 -58.40 71.32
N GLU A 3 -23.00 -57.13 71.72
CA GLU A 3 -21.66 -56.58 72.04
C GLU A 3 -20.87 -56.23 70.75
N SER A 4 -20.13 -55.15 70.56
CA SER A 4 -19.70 -54.02 71.39
C SER A 4 -19.01 -52.97 70.49
N CYS A 5 -18.81 -51.78 71.05
CA CYS A 5 -18.17 -50.56 70.54
C CYS A 5 -16.72 -50.71 70.04
N LEU A 6 -16.26 -49.72 69.24
CA LEU A 6 -14.92 -49.05 69.18
C LEU A 6 -14.77 -48.46 67.77
N GLY A 7 -14.77 -47.15 67.51
CA GLY A 7 -13.98 -46.11 68.14
C GLY A 7 -12.61 -46.03 67.46
N SER A 8 -12.40 -45.10 66.51
CA SER A 8 -11.04 -44.58 66.23
C SER A 8 -11.08 -43.26 65.47
N ASN A 9 -10.17 -42.38 65.87
CA ASN A 9 -10.22 -40.94 65.75
C ASN A 9 -9.88 -40.42 64.35
N THR A 10 -10.61 -39.37 63.99
CA THR A 10 -10.27 -38.41 62.95
C THR A 10 -8.94 -37.72 63.24
N ILE A 11 -7.91 -37.97 62.43
CA ILE A 11 -6.78 -37.04 62.27
C ILE A 11 -7.06 -36.22 61.01
N LYS A 12 -7.78 -35.11 61.18
CA LYS A 12 -7.84 -34.07 60.16
C LYS A 12 -6.51 -33.31 60.25
N ASP A 13 -5.59 -33.63 59.34
CA ASP A 13 -4.41 -32.81 59.08
C ASP A 13 -4.88 -31.42 58.65
N HIS A 14 -5.00 -30.53 59.64
CA HIS A 14 -5.15 -29.10 59.42
C HIS A 14 -3.84 -28.58 58.84
N LYS A 15 -3.71 -28.72 57.52
CA LYS A 15 -2.71 -28.03 56.71
C LYS A 15 -2.94 -26.53 56.93
N MET A 16 -2.20 -25.96 57.86
CA MET A 16 -2.25 -24.55 58.22
C MET A 16 -1.82 -23.74 56.98
N ILE A 17 -2.80 -23.26 56.22
CA ILE A 17 -2.58 -22.32 55.12
C ILE A 17 -2.20 -21.00 55.76
N ILE A 18 -0.89 -20.74 55.86
CA ILE A 18 -0.35 -19.45 56.29
C ILE A 18 -0.70 -18.45 55.19
N TYR A 19 -1.84 -17.77 55.35
CA TYR A 19 -2.18 -16.59 54.57
C TYR A 19 -1.21 -15.48 54.96
N ARG A 20 -0.10 -15.39 54.24
CA ARG A 20 0.84 -14.27 54.32
C ARG A 20 0.02 -13.01 54.03
N ARG A 21 -0.23 -12.21 55.06
CA ARG A 21 -1.02 -10.97 54.99
C ARG A 21 -0.23 -9.96 54.14
N VAL A 22 -0.40 -10.03 52.82
CA VAL A 22 0.25 -9.12 51.88
C VAL A 22 -0.38 -7.76 52.10
N GLY A 23 0.39 -6.80 52.62
CA GLY A 23 -0.11 -5.43 52.82
C GLY A 23 -0.67 -4.87 51.51
N LYS A 24 -1.82 -4.17 51.56
CA LYS A 24 -2.53 -3.62 50.39
C LYS A 24 -1.60 -2.88 49.39
N LYS A 25 -0.51 -2.29 49.89
CA LYS A 25 0.52 -1.60 49.09
C LYS A 25 1.29 -2.52 48.13
N GLY A 26 1.52 -3.78 48.50
CA GLY A 26 2.26 -4.74 47.68
C GLY A 26 1.46 -5.32 46.51
N ILE A 27 0.14 -5.36 46.62
CA ILE A 27 -0.74 -5.83 45.53
C ILE A 27 -0.82 -4.77 44.43
N MET A 28 -0.92 -3.48 44.80
CA MET A 28 -1.01 -2.39 43.84
C MET A 28 0.28 -2.23 43.02
N LEU A 29 1.44 -2.46 43.64
CA LEU A 29 2.73 -2.41 42.93
C LEU A 29 2.87 -3.54 41.90
N LYS A 30 2.44 -4.76 42.25
CA LYS A 30 2.46 -5.90 41.32
C LYS A 30 1.52 -5.72 40.13
N PHE A 31 0.36 -5.11 40.36
CA PHE A 31 -0.56 -4.79 39.27
C PHE A 31 0.04 -3.74 38.33
N LEU A 32 0.63 -2.67 38.89
CA LEU A 32 1.24 -1.61 38.10
C LEU A 32 2.43 -2.11 37.27
N THR A 33 3.29 -2.95 37.82
CA THR A 33 4.42 -3.50 37.06
C THR A 33 3.97 -4.43 35.94
N VAL A 34 2.94 -5.25 36.15
CA VAL A 34 2.38 -6.09 35.09
C VAL A 34 1.75 -5.23 33.99
N LEU A 35 0.95 -4.21 34.34
CA LEU A 35 0.34 -3.30 33.38
C LEU A 35 1.40 -2.59 32.52
N LEU A 36 2.45 -2.07 33.17
CA LEU A 36 3.53 -1.36 32.48
C LEU A 36 4.31 -2.29 31.54
N LEU A 37 4.59 -3.53 31.98
CA LEU A 37 5.23 -4.54 31.14
C LEU A 37 4.36 -4.91 29.93
N THR A 38 3.05 -5.07 30.12
CA THR A 38 2.10 -5.34 29.02
C THR A 38 2.08 -4.19 28.02
N LEU A 39 2.08 -2.93 28.48
CA LEU A 39 2.13 -1.76 27.59
C LEU A 39 3.43 -1.69 26.79
N ILE A 40 4.58 -2.02 27.39
CA ILE A 40 5.86 -2.06 26.69
C ILE A 40 5.86 -3.15 25.63
N ILE A 41 5.43 -4.37 25.98
CA ILE A 41 5.35 -5.49 25.03
C ILE A 41 4.37 -5.19 23.91
N PHE A 42 3.22 -4.60 24.22
CA PHE A 42 2.20 -4.25 23.22
C PHE A 42 2.66 -3.08 22.31
N GLY A 43 3.32 -2.07 22.87
CA GLY A 43 3.89 -0.96 22.10
C GLY A 43 4.97 -1.43 21.13
N PHE A 44 5.89 -2.29 21.60
CA PHE A 44 6.92 -2.84 20.74
C PHE A 44 6.33 -3.82 19.71
N GLY A 45 5.39 -4.67 20.14
CA GLY A 45 4.69 -5.61 19.28
C GLY A 45 3.93 -4.92 18.16
N SER A 46 3.14 -3.88 18.47
CA SER A 46 2.38 -3.11 17.47
C SER A 46 3.29 -2.41 16.45
N CYS A 47 4.42 -1.84 16.89
CA CYS A 47 5.39 -1.17 16.01
C CYS A 47 6.15 -2.16 15.11
N VAL A 48 6.40 -3.38 15.60
CA VAL A 48 7.01 -4.46 14.80
C VAL A 48 5.99 -5.02 13.82
N ILE A 49 4.76 -5.31 14.27
CA ILE A 49 3.64 -5.82 13.47
C ILE A 49 3.33 -4.86 12.32
N SER A 50 3.28 -3.54 12.55
CA SER A 50 3.01 -2.58 11.47
C SER A 50 4.05 -2.61 10.34
N LYS A 51 5.28 -3.01 10.61
CA LYS A 51 6.32 -3.21 9.58
C LYS A 51 6.19 -4.54 8.84
N PHE A 52 5.70 -5.58 9.51
CA PHE A 52 5.47 -6.90 8.90
C PHE A 52 4.16 -6.98 8.10
N PHE A 53 3.15 -6.19 8.45
CA PHE A 53 1.88 -6.09 7.72
C PHE A 53 1.84 -4.90 6.76
N ARG A 54 2.97 -4.53 6.15
CA ARG A 54 2.95 -3.52 5.08
C ARG A 54 2.12 -4.08 3.92
N LEU A 55 1.10 -3.34 3.44
CA LEU A 55 0.20 -3.81 2.37
C LEU A 55 0.92 -3.94 1.03
N SER A 56 2.20 -3.63 0.94
CA SER A 56 3.09 -3.91 -0.19
C SER A 56 2.89 -5.30 -0.82
N ASP A 57 2.74 -6.36 -0.01
CA ASP A 57 2.49 -7.71 -0.54
C ASP A 57 1.07 -7.86 -1.11
N GLN A 58 0.08 -7.21 -0.48
CA GLN A 58 -1.28 -7.12 -1.00
C GLN A 58 -1.33 -6.32 -2.31
N ALA A 59 -0.57 -5.23 -2.40
CA ALA A 59 -0.47 -4.41 -3.59
C ALA A 59 0.16 -5.18 -4.76
N LYS A 60 1.13 -6.06 -4.47
CA LYS A 60 1.68 -6.98 -5.48
C LYS A 60 0.62 -7.97 -5.99
N SER A 61 -0.19 -8.56 -5.10
CA SER A 61 -1.29 -9.44 -5.51
C SER A 61 -2.32 -8.69 -6.38
N ASN A 62 -2.70 -7.48 -5.98
CA ASN A 62 -3.64 -6.64 -6.75
C ASN A 62 -3.05 -6.23 -8.10
N PHE A 63 -1.75 -5.97 -8.15
CA PHE A 63 -1.01 -5.69 -9.38
C PHE A 63 -0.96 -6.91 -10.32
N ASP A 64 -0.75 -8.11 -9.77
CA ASP A 64 -0.80 -9.35 -10.55
C ASP A 64 -2.19 -9.59 -11.13
N GLU A 65 -3.24 -9.28 -10.37
CA GLU A 65 -4.63 -9.34 -10.82
C GLU A 65 -4.94 -8.27 -11.90
N LEU A 66 -4.48 -7.03 -11.70
CA LEU A 66 -4.57 -5.96 -12.70
C LEU A 66 -3.94 -6.39 -14.02
N TYR A 67 -2.71 -6.89 -13.97
CA TYR A 67 -2.00 -7.38 -15.14
C TYR A 67 -2.78 -8.50 -15.86
N LYS A 68 -3.29 -9.49 -15.12
CA LYS A 68 -4.10 -10.58 -15.70
C LYS A 68 -5.37 -10.04 -16.35
N ASN A 69 -6.09 -9.14 -15.68
CA ASN A 69 -7.30 -8.54 -16.22
C ASN A 69 -7.03 -7.73 -17.50
N ILE A 70 -5.91 -7.01 -17.59
CA ILE A 70 -5.50 -6.31 -18.82
C ILE A 70 -5.32 -7.32 -19.96
N LEU A 71 -4.58 -8.41 -19.72
CA LEU A 71 -4.38 -9.44 -20.75
C LEU A 71 -5.67 -10.13 -21.16
N GLU A 72 -6.60 -10.35 -20.23
CA GLU A 72 -7.89 -10.97 -20.53
C GLU A 72 -8.81 -10.06 -21.34
N VAL A 73 -8.91 -8.78 -20.96
CA VAL A 73 -9.68 -7.77 -21.73
C VAL A 73 -9.08 -7.60 -23.13
N GLN A 74 -7.75 -7.62 -23.25
CA GLN A 74 -7.07 -7.56 -24.54
C GLN A 74 -7.50 -8.68 -25.49
N LYS A 75 -7.48 -9.93 -24.98
CA LYS A 75 -7.79 -11.14 -25.76
C LYS A 75 -9.26 -11.26 -26.16
N SER A 76 -10.17 -10.59 -25.45
CA SER A 76 -11.60 -10.62 -25.77
C SER A 76 -11.88 -10.09 -27.18
N THR A 77 -12.63 -10.81 -28.00
CA THR A 77 -13.03 -10.35 -29.35
C THR A 77 -14.17 -9.34 -29.31
N VAL A 78 -14.89 -9.27 -28.20
CA VAL A 78 -16.04 -8.37 -27.99
C VAL A 78 -15.59 -7.16 -27.16
N PRO A 79 -16.11 -5.95 -27.43
CA PRO A 79 -15.91 -4.80 -26.56
C PRO A 79 -16.31 -5.14 -25.13
N THR A 80 -15.35 -5.09 -24.21
CA THR A 80 -15.53 -5.52 -22.82
C THR A 80 -14.87 -4.54 -21.89
N SER A 81 -15.48 -4.37 -20.72
CA SER A 81 -14.95 -3.59 -19.62
C SER A 81 -14.92 -4.44 -18.36
N ARG A 82 -13.83 -4.37 -17.60
CA ARG A 82 -13.74 -5.00 -16.27
C ARG A 82 -13.45 -3.96 -15.23
N SER A 83 -14.09 -4.11 -14.07
CA SER A 83 -13.90 -3.22 -12.93
C SER A 83 -13.59 -4.05 -11.70
N PHE A 84 -12.57 -3.67 -10.93
CA PHE A 84 -12.24 -4.35 -9.67
C PHE A 84 -11.62 -3.39 -8.68
N ALA A 85 -11.61 -3.77 -7.40
CA ALA A 85 -11.01 -2.96 -6.35
C ALA A 85 -9.49 -3.15 -6.35
N PHE A 86 -8.74 -2.05 -6.39
CA PHE A 86 -7.30 -2.02 -6.27
C PHE A 86 -6.92 -1.35 -4.95
N ILE A 87 -6.24 -2.11 -4.10
CA ILE A 87 -5.83 -1.67 -2.76
C ILE A 87 -4.31 -1.53 -2.79
N GLN A 88 -3.80 -0.38 -2.38
CA GLN A 88 -2.37 -0.11 -2.29
C GLN A 88 -2.04 0.82 -1.12
N ASP A 89 -0.81 0.72 -0.62
CA ASP A 89 -0.28 1.64 0.39
C ASP A 89 -0.01 3.03 -0.21
N MET A 90 0.09 4.06 0.64
CA MET A 90 0.41 5.43 0.22
C MET A 90 1.76 5.56 -0.52
N ASP A 91 2.71 4.67 -0.20
CA ASP A 91 4.04 4.69 -0.81
C ASP A 91 4.13 3.81 -2.06
N THR A 92 3.02 3.19 -2.44
CA THR A 92 2.91 2.33 -3.62
C THR A 92 2.22 3.06 -4.76
N TYR A 93 2.75 2.91 -5.97
CA TYR A 93 2.17 3.52 -7.16
C TYR A 93 2.33 2.64 -8.39
N VAL A 94 1.39 2.76 -9.33
CA VAL A 94 1.37 1.99 -10.58
C VAL A 94 1.53 2.94 -11.76
N TYR A 95 2.44 2.61 -12.67
CA TYR A 95 2.65 3.40 -13.88
C TYR A 95 2.83 2.53 -15.11
N PHE A 96 2.47 3.11 -16.25
CA PHE A 96 2.63 2.50 -17.56
C PHE A 96 3.83 3.11 -18.28
N ILE A 97 4.62 2.26 -18.92
CA ILE A 97 5.69 2.65 -19.82
C ILE A 97 5.18 2.32 -21.22
N THR A 98 5.03 3.33 -22.08
CA THR A 98 4.64 3.16 -23.49
C THR A 98 5.73 3.72 -24.39
N ASP A 99 5.74 3.30 -25.66
CA ASP A 99 6.70 3.77 -26.67
C ASP A 99 6.67 5.31 -26.86
N SER A 100 5.54 5.95 -26.54
CA SER A 100 5.33 7.40 -26.66
C SER A 100 5.73 8.20 -25.41
N THR A 101 5.81 7.56 -24.24
CA THR A 101 6.01 8.23 -22.96
C THR A 101 7.44 8.07 -22.50
N ARG A 102 8.35 8.91 -23.02
CA ARG A 102 9.57 9.25 -22.28
C ARG A 102 9.19 10.17 -21.12
N GLY A 103 8.86 9.55 -19.99
CA GLY A 103 9.06 10.09 -18.64
C GLY A 103 8.42 11.44 -18.34
N LYS A 104 7.26 11.40 -17.69
CA LYS A 104 6.88 12.32 -16.60
C LYS A 104 5.59 11.80 -15.95
N LEU A 105 5.72 11.24 -14.74
CA LEU A 105 4.60 11.23 -13.81
C LEU A 105 4.41 12.67 -13.36
N GLN A 106 3.31 13.31 -13.73
CA GLN A 106 2.84 14.47 -12.97
C GLN A 106 1.82 13.96 -11.96
N VAL A 107 2.20 14.07 -10.69
CA VAL A 107 1.31 13.84 -9.56
C VAL A 107 0.70 15.17 -9.19
N ALA A 108 -0.55 15.15 -8.74
CA ALA A 108 -1.38 16.33 -8.46
C ALA A 108 -0.85 17.29 -7.37
N GLU A 109 0.32 17.03 -6.76
CA GLU A 109 0.84 17.79 -5.62
C GLU A 109 2.32 18.19 -5.75
N GLY A 110 2.75 18.68 -6.92
CA GLY A 110 4.04 19.36 -7.07
C GLY A 110 5.31 18.51 -6.92
N ASN A 111 5.19 17.25 -6.47
CA ASN A 111 6.29 16.30 -6.41
C ASN A 111 6.60 15.75 -7.81
N ARG A 112 7.86 15.81 -8.22
CA ARG A 112 8.33 15.18 -9.45
C ARG A 112 8.74 13.74 -9.18
N TYR A 113 8.23 12.81 -9.96
CA TYR A 113 8.67 11.41 -9.91
C TYR A 113 9.59 11.10 -11.08
N GLU A 114 10.71 10.46 -10.79
CA GLU A 114 11.61 9.89 -11.78
C GLU A 114 11.21 8.43 -12.01
N LEU A 115 10.79 8.12 -13.24
CA LEU A 115 10.38 6.78 -13.61
C LEU A 115 11.60 5.92 -13.94
N ASN A 116 11.75 4.81 -13.24
CA ASN A 116 12.70 3.78 -13.59
C ASN A 116 12.14 2.98 -14.77
N ILE A 117 12.93 2.84 -15.84
CA ILE A 117 12.56 2.05 -17.02
C ILE A 117 13.49 0.83 -17.05
N PRO A 118 12.99 -0.37 -16.71
CA PRO A 118 13.77 -1.60 -16.84
C PRO A 118 14.18 -1.85 -18.29
N LYS A 119 15.29 -2.56 -18.49
CA LYS A 119 15.79 -2.93 -19.83
C LYS A 119 14.74 -3.69 -20.66
N ASP A 120 13.96 -4.55 -20.01
CA ASP A 120 12.93 -5.36 -20.65
C ASP A 120 11.70 -4.55 -21.11
N CYS A 121 11.59 -3.30 -20.66
CA CYS A 121 10.53 -2.36 -21.04
C CYS A 121 11.02 -1.32 -22.06
N GLN A 122 12.22 -1.49 -22.60
CA GLN A 122 12.72 -0.62 -23.68
C GLN A 122 12.03 -0.99 -24.98
N ASN A 123 11.20 -0.07 -25.50
CA ASN A 123 10.41 -0.23 -26.74
C ASN A 123 9.30 -1.30 -26.67
N ILE A 124 8.89 -1.66 -25.46
CA ILE A 124 7.76 -2.55 -25.22
C ILE A 124 6.90 -1.89 -24.17
N SER A 125 5.58 -1.92 -24.39
CA SER A 125 4.64 -1.42 -23.38
C SER A 125 4.76 -2.26 -22.10
N CYS A 126 4.89 -1.61 -20.95
CA CYS A 126 4.97 -2.25 -19.65
C CYS A 126 4.00 -1.60 -18.66
N ILE A 127 3.64 -2.36 -17.64
CA ILE A 127 3.05 -1.86 -16.41
C ILE A 127 4.01 -2.15 -15.26
N CYS A 128 4.19 -1.18 -14.37
CA CYS A 128 5.12 -1.24 -13.27
C CYS A 128 4.44 -0.86 -11.96
N LEU A 129 4.70 -1.63 -10.92
CA LEU A 129 4.37 -1.35 -9.53
C LEU A 129 5.64 -0.91 -8.82
N CYS A 130 5.64 0.28 -8.27
CA CYS A 130 6.65 0.70 -7.31
C CYS A 130 6.10 0.52 -5.91
N GLN A 131 6.72 -0.33 -5.09
CA GLN A 131 6.27 -0.60 -3.72
C GLN A 131 6.90 0.35 -2.68
N GLU A 132 8.00 1.00 -3.05
CA GLU A 132 8.73 1.93 -2.18
C GLU A 132 9.55 2.91 -3.01
N HIS A 133 9.61 4.15 -2.56
CA HIS A 133 10.41 5.19 -3.18
C HIS A 133 11.47 5.73 -2.23
N GLU A 134 12.48 6.36 -2.81
CA GLU A 134 13.49 7.16 -2.15
C GLU A 134 13.36 8.62 -2.61
N GLU A 135 13.62 9.55 -1.71
CA GLU A 135 13.70 10.97 -2.03
C GLU A 135 15.12 11.29 -2.44
N VAL A 136 15.27 11.73 -3.68
CA VAL A 136 16.53 12.19 -4.24
C VAL A 136 16.50 13.72 -4.21
N SER A 137 17.21 14.30 -3.25
CA SER A 137 17.46 15.74 -3.24
C SER A 137 18.43 16.07 -4.37
N LYS A 138 17.92 16.60 -5.49
CA LYS A 138 18.79 17.21 -6.50
C LYS A 138 19.21 18.57 -5.97
N GLU A 139 20.44 18.66 -5.46
CA GLU A 139 21.08 19.95 -5.26
C GLU A 139 21.24 20.60 -6.63
N MET A 140 20.32 21.51 -6.94
CA MET A 140 20.40 22.32 -8.14
C MET A 140 21.55 23.30 -7.90
N SER A 141 22.75 22.96 -8.36
CA SER A 141 23.88 23.87 -8.35
C SER A 141 23.57 25.01 -9.33
N SER A 142 22.92 26.06 -8.81
CA SER A 142 22.64 27.27 -9.55
C SER A 142 23.96 28.01 -9.78
N GLY A 143 24.64 27.68 -10.88
CA GLY A 143 25.71 28.50 -11.43
C GLY A 143 25.14 29.77 -12.05
N VAL A 144 24.68 30.73 -11.24
CA VAL A 144 24.43 32.11 -11.69
C VAL A 144 24.89 33.08 -10.61
N SER A 145 26.02 33.72 -10.91
CA SER A 145 26.53 34.91 -10.24
C SER A 145 25.59 36.08 -10.51
N GLY A 146 24.97 36.64 -9.46
CA GLY A 146 24.53 38.03 -9.42
C GLY A 146 23.05 38.27 -9.14
N GLY A 147 22.76 38.75 -7.93
CA GLY A 147 21.65 39.67 -7.66
C GLY A 147 20.33 39.08 -7.16
N SER A 148 19.96 39.47 -5.94
CA SER A 148 18.62 39.44 -5.31
C SER A 148 17.90 38.09 -5.15
N GLY A 149 18.04 37.53 -3.94
CA GLY A 149 16.90 37.07 -3.13
C GLY A 149 15.92 36.06 -3.74
N SER A 150 16.40 35.01 -4.40
CA SER A 150 15.56 33.85 -4.71
C SER A 150 15.48 32.90 -3.52
N VAL A 151 14.27 32.74 -2.96
CA VAL A 151 13.94 31.63 -2.07
C VAL A 151 14.14 30.35 -2.86
N GLY A 152 15.21 29.61 -2.57
CA GLY A 152 15.49 28.33 -3.19
C GLY A 152 14.46 27.31 -2.74
N THR A 153 13.43 27.07 -3.56
CA THR A 153 12.55 25.92 -3.40
C THR A 153 13.35 24.68 -3.77
N SER A 154 13.82 23.94 -2.75
CA SER A 154 14.37 22.61 -2.94
C SER A 154 13.25 21.72 -3.49
N GLU A 155 13.42 21.25 -4.72
CA GLU A 155 12.47 20.35 -5.37
C GLU A 155 12.90 18.92 -5.06
N SER A 156 12.12 18.20 -4.26
CA SER A 156 12.35 16.78 -3.98
C SER A 156 11.87 15.95 -5.17
N VAL A 157 12.76 15.10 -5.69
CA VAL A 157 12.41 14.13 -6.74
C VAL A 157 12.26 12.76 -6.09
N ARG A 158 11.14 12.09 -6.32
CA ARG A 158 10.90 10.73 -5.82
C ARG A 158 11.28 9.72 -6.89
N LYS A 159 12.07 8.72 -6.52
CA LYS A 159 12.49 7.63 -7.41
C LYS A 159 12.10 6.30 -6.79
N CYS A 160 11.64 5.34 -7.59
CA CYS A 160 11.41 3.99 -7.07
C CYS A 160 12.73 3.33 -6.66
N LYS A 161 12.74 2.59 -5.55
CA LYS A 161 13.89 1.73 -5.24
C LYS A 161 13.96 0.57 -6.23
N GLU A 162 15.15 0.25 -6.71
CA GLU A 162 15.33 -0.77 -7.77
C GLU A 162 14.86 -2.16 -7.34
N ASP A 163 15.07 -2.54 -6.07
CA ASP A 163 14.63 -3.83 -5.50
C ASP A 163 13.12 -3.88 -5.17
N LYS A 164 12.44 -2.73 -5.27
CA LYS A 164 11.00 -2.56 -4.97
C LYS A 164 10.17 -2.27 -6.21
N LEU A 165 10.79 -2.33 -7.38
CA LEU A 165 10.13 -2.15 -8.66
C LEU A 165 9.76 -3.51 -9.25
N VAL A 166 8.47 -3.73 -9.49
CA VAL A 166 7.97 -4.93 -10.17
C VAL A 166 7.34 -4.50 -11.48
N CYS A 167 7.92 -4.90 -12.61
CA CYS A 167 7.40 -4.57 -13.93
C CYS A 167 6.98 -5.83 -14.70
N LYS A 168 5.97 -5.69 -15.54
CA LYS A 168 5.49 -6.73 -16.45
C LYS A 168 5.30 -6.15 -17.85
N THR A 169 5.77 -6.91 -18.84
CA THR A 169 5.62 -6.56 -20.26
C THR A 169 4.19 -6.83 -20.72
N LEU A 170 3.67 -5.95 -21.58
CA LEU A 170 2.34 -6.04 -22.18
C LEU A 170 2.52 -6.23 -23.70
N PRO A 171 2.89 -7.46 -24.14
CA PRO A 171 3.27 -7.70 -25.53
C PRO A 171 2.08 -7.53 -26.47
N GLY A 172 2.26 -6.71 -27.52
CA GLY A 172 1.24 -6.49 -28.53
C GLY A 172 0.02 -5.70 -28.04
N ILE A 173 0.15 -5.00 -26.90
CA ILE A 173 -0.90 -4.12 -26.36
C ILE A 173 -0.45 -2.68 -26.55
N LYS A 174 -1.22 -1.90 -27.32
CA LYS A 174 -1.04 -0.45 -27.37
C LYS A 174 -1.90 0.17 -26.28
N ILE A 175 -1.25 0.72 -25.26
CA ILE A 175 -1.93 1.42 -24.17
C ILE A 175 -2.33 2.81 -24.68
N SER A 176 -3.58 3.21 -24.45
CA SER A 176 -4.02 4.55 -24.83
C SER A 176 -3.19 5.61 -24.12
N PRO A 177 -2.74 6.69 -24.78
CA PRO A 177 -2.01 7.77 -24.13
C PRO A 177 -2.81 8.47 -23.02
N ASP A 178 -4.13 8.32 -23.02
CA ASP A 178 -5.03 8.83 -21.97
C ASP A 178 -5.18 7.87 -20.78
N THR A 179 -4.41 6.77 -20.75
CA THR A 179 -4.38 5.85 -19.62
C THR A 179 -3.83 6.57 -18.40
N GLU A 180 -4.63 6.58 -17.35
CA GLU A 180 -4.29 7.32 -16.14
C GLU A 180 -3.14 6.65 -15.42
N ILE A 181 -2.19 7.48 -14.98
CA ILE A 181 -1.11 7.00 -14.13
C ILE A 181 -1.44 7.30 -12.68
N VAL A 182 -1.41 6.28 -11.83
CA VAL A 182 -1.69 6.47 -10.42
C VAL A 182 -0.43 6.78 -9.68
N ALA A 183 -0.31 8.02 -9.26
CA ALA A 183 0.39 8.34 -8.03
C ALA A 183 -0.39 9.47 -7.39
N HIS A 184 -1.26 9.16 -6.42
CA HIS A 184 -1.78 10.19 -5.53
C HIS A 184 -1.76 9.66 -4.12
N ARG A 185 -1.16 10.47 -3.24
CA ARG A 185 -1.25 10.34 -1.79
C ARG A 185 -2.66 10.76 -1.41
N THR A 186 -3.56 9.83 -1.14
CA THR A 186 -4.84 10.23 -0.55
C THR A 186 -4.60 10.43 0.93
N ASP A 187 -4.75 11.66 1.38
CA ASP A 187 -4.67 11.98 2.79
C ASP A 187 -5.59 11.06 3.61
N GLU A 188 -4.94 10.37 4.55
CA GLU A 188 -5.49 9.84 5.80
C GLU A 188 -6.44 8.64 5.77
N ASN A 189 -6.92 8.15 4.61
CA ASN A 189 -7.72 6.92 4.60
C ASN A 189 -7.37 6.01 3.41
N LEU A 190 -7.11 4.73 3.71
CA LEU A 190 -7.00 3.61 2.76
C LEU A 190 -8.31 3.49 1.94
N ARG A 191 -8.49 4.37 0.96
CA ARG A 191 -9.67 4.37 0.10
C ARG A 191 -9.44 3.38 -1.03
N ARG A 192 -10.41 2.48 -1.21
CA ARG A 192 -10.41 1.52 -2.32
C ARG A 192 -10.46 2.31 -3.62
N GLN A 193 -9.49 2.07 -4.50
CA GLN A 193 -9.57 2.53 -5.88
C GLN A 193 -10.37 1.51 -6.67
N GLN A 194 -11.23 1.96 -7.57
CA GLN A 194 -11.85 1.08 -8.56
C GLN A 194 -11.06 1.23 -9.85
N VAL A 195 -10.52 0.13 -10.36
CA VAL A 195 -9.79 0.13 -11.62
C VAL A 195 -10.70 -0.39 -12.70
N ARG A 196 -10.90 0.42 -13.73
CA ARG A 196 -11.65 0.05 -14.93
C ARG A 196 -10.68 -0.16 -16.08
N ILE A 197 -10.78 -1.32 -16.71
CA ILE A 197 -10.03 -1.68 -17.91
C ILE A 197 -11.03 -1.78 -19.04
N ILE A 198 -10.82 -1.01 -20.10
CA ILE A 198 -11.77 -0.83 -21.19
C ILE A 198 -11.07 -1.17 -22.50
N LYS A 199 -11.65 -2.07 -23.29
CA LYS A 199 -11.20 -2.30 -24.68
C LYS A 199 -11.77 -1.22 -25.58
N CYS A 200 -10.91 -0.42 -26.20
CA CYS A 200 -11.32 0.79 -26.91
C CYS A 200 -12.05 0.54 -28.24
N ALA A 201 -11.90 -0.64 -28.83
CA ALA A 201 -12.58 -1.00 -30.07
C ALA A 201 -14.11 -0.89 -29.90
N GLY A 202 -14.74 0.07 -30.59
CA GLY A 202 -16.19 0.30 -30.53
C GLY A 202 -16.69 1.04 -29.27
N GLN A 203 -15.80 1.60 -28.44
CA GLN A 203 -16.15 2.32 -27.20
C GLN A 203 -15.51 3.72 -27.13
N GLU A 204 -15.71 4.52 -28.19
CA GLU A 204 -15.10 5.85 -28.38
C GLU A 204 -15.44 6.85 -27.26
N ALA A 205 -16.60 6.71 -26.59
CA ALA A 205 -17.00 7.60 -25.51
C ALA A 205 -16.11 7.46 -24.25
N TYR A 206 -15.46 6.31 -24.06
CA TYR A 206 -14.63 6.02 -22.88
C TYR A 206 -13.14 6.05 -23.18
N CYS A 207 -12.75 5.81 -24.43
CA CYS A 207 -11.37 5.98 -24.87
C CYS A 207 -11.25 7.32 -25.60
N LYS A 208 -10.80 8.36 -24.88
CA LYS A 208 -10.59 9.72 -25.41
C LYS A 208 -9.69 9.78 -26.66
N SER A 209 -8.90 8.73 -26.92
CA SER A 209 -8.01 8.60 -28.07
C SER A 209 -8.15 7.24 -28.75
N ASN A 210 -8.41 7.24 -30.06
CA ASN A 210 -8.45 6.07 -30.94
C ASN A 210 -7.07 5.40 -31.15
N LYS A 211 -6.06 5.75 -30.33
CA LYS A 211 -4.66 5.34 -30.52
C LYS A 211 -4.20 4.21 -29.59
N GLY A 212 -5.11 3.62 -28.81
CA GLY A 212 -4.81 2.46 -27.96
C GLY A 212 -5.86 1.36 -28.07
N ASP A 213 -5.43 0.12 -27.83
CA ASP A 213 -6.29 -1.06 -27.76
C ASP A 213 -7.07 -1.08 -26.43
N ILE A 214 -6.44 -0.54 -25.37
CA ILE A 214 -6.94 -0.57 -23.99
C ILE A 214 -6.74 0.79 -23.32
N SER A 215 -7.73 1.21 -22.55
CA SER A 215 -7.64 2.27 -21.55
C SER A 215 -7.77 1.68 -20.16
N VAL A 216 -6.90 2.11 -19.23
CA VAL A 216 -7.01 1.79 -17.80
C VAL A 216 -7.28 3.10 -17.06
N ILE A 217 -8.37 3.11 -16.29
CA ILE A 217 -8.88 4.28 -15.56
C ILE A 217 -8.90 3.89 -14.08
N PHE A 218 -8.43 4.79 -13.23
CA PHE A 218 -8.42 4.58 -11.79
C PHE A 218 -9.40 5.55 -11.15
N ASP A 219 -10.59 5.06 -10.87
CA ASP A 219 -11.64 5.83 -10.20
C ASP A 219 -11.43 5.82 -8.69
N TRP A 220 -11.62 6.98 -8.09
CA TRP A 220 -11.49 7.17 -6.65
C TRP A 220 -12.86 7.32 -6.01
N TRP A 221 -13.01 6.69 -4.86
CA TRP A 221 -14.20 6.83 -4.04
C TRP A 221 -13.84 7.56 -2.76
N ASP A 222 -14.43 8.75 -2.56
CA ASP A 222 -14.41 9.47 -1.29
C ASP A 222 -15.81 9.58 -0.67
N ASP A 223 -15.90 10.20 0.51
CA ASP A 223 -17.17 10.42 1.22
C ASP A 223 -18.14 11.34 0.45
N LYS A 224 -17.67 12.00 -0.61
CA LYS A 224 -18.44 12.88 -1.50
C LYS A 224 -18.80 12.21 -2.83
N GLY A 225 -18.46 10.94 -3.05
CA GLY A 225 -18.84 10.15 -4.22
C GLY A 225 -17.68 9.73 -5.14
N TYR A 226 -18.02 9.46 -6.40
CA TYR A 226 -17.06 9.06 -7.44
C TYR A 226 -16.39 10.28 -8.05
N TYR A 227 -15.05 10.31 -8.05
CA TYR A 227 -14.28 11.29 -8.79
C TYR A 227 -13.28 10.56 -9.71
N ASN A 228 -13.34 10.86 -11.01
CA ASN A 228 -12.22 10.57 -11.91
C ASN A 228 -11.04 11.44 -11.46
N ALA A 229 -9.84 10.87 -11.36
CA ALA A 229 -8.64 11.61 -10.95
C ALA A 229 -8.18 12.68 -11.94
N VAL A 230 -8.86 12.82 -13.08
CA VAL A 230 -8.58 13.83 -14.09
C VAL A 230 -9.60 14.95 -14.01
N LYS A 231 -9.15 16.10 -13.48
CA LYS A 231 -9.60 17.41 -13.96
C LYS A 231 -8.75 17.81 -15.15
#